data_AF-A0A1A8FBR1-F1
#
_entry.id   AF-A0A1A8FBR1-F1
#
_cell.length_a   1.000
_cell.length_b   1.000
_cell.length_c   1.000
_cell.angle_alpha   90.00
_cell.angle_beta   90.00
_cell.angle_gamma   90.00
#
_symmetry.space_group_name_H-M   'P 1'
#
loop_
_entity.id
_entity.type
_entity.pdbx_description
1 polymer ?
#
loop_
_entity_poly.entity_id
_entity_poly.type
_entity_poly.pdbx_seq_one_letter_code
_entity_poly.pdbx_strand_id
1 'polypeptide(L)'
;MPTVPKKLFLVVIYRKPGELGDFLDELDTLLSSIPEHDCPTMVLGDMNIHLDNPSSSGFLSLMSSFDLKLVQSPPTHKAGKALDLIFTRNCAIDTISVTPLHLSDHYFIHFSTTLQG
;
A
#
# COMPACT_ATOMS: atom_id res chain seq x y z
N MET A 1 4.66 -12.64 -31.28
CA MET A 1 3.82 -13.24 -30.22
C MET A 1 2.65 -12.31 -29.96
N PRO A 2 1.40 -12.79 -29.84
CA PRO A 2 0.29 -11.92 -29.49
C PRO A 2 0.47 -11.43 -28.05
N THR A 3 0.28 -10.13 -27.82
CA THR A 3 0.25 -9.54 -26.48
C THR A 3 -1.08 -9.87 -25.82
N VAL A 4 -1.05 -10.57 -24.69
CA VAL A 4 -2.25 -10.85 -23.88
C VAL A 4 -2.44 -9.69 -22.89
N PRO A 5 -3.65 -9.12 -22.74
CA PRO A 5 -3.89 -8.08 -21.76
C PRO A 5 -3.73 -8.63 -20.34
N LYS A 6 -2.95 -7.93 -19.51
CA LYS A 6 -2.87 -8.19 -18.06
C LYS A 6 -3.79 -7.21 -17.31
N LYS A 7 -4.45 -7.70 -16.26
CA LYS A 7 -5.25 -6.89 -15.34
C LYS A 7 -4.42 -6.56 -14.10
N LEU A 8 -4.61 -5.36 -13.57
CA LEU A 8 -4.04 -4.90 -12.30
C LEU A 8 -5.17 -4.28 -11.48
N PHE A 9 -5.28 -4.67 -10.21
CA PHE A 9 -6.11 -3.98 -9.24
C PHE A 9 -5.27 -2.94 -8.51
N LEU A 10 -5.63 -1.67 -8.66
CA LEU A 10 -4.97 -0.55 -7.99
C LEU A 10 -5.96 0.10 -7.04
N VAL A 11 -5.69 0.00 -5.74
CA VAL A 11 -6.47 0.63 -4.67
C VAL A 11 -5.67 1.77 -4.09
N VAL A 12 -6.24 2.97 -4.11
CA VAL A 12 -5.64 4.16 -3.52
C VAL A 12 -6.44 4.55 -2.28
N ILE A 13 -5.79 4.53 -1.12
CA ILE A 13 -6.42 4.80 0.18
C ILE A 13 -5.89 6.11 0.73
N TYR A 14 -6.81 7.00 1.13
CA TYR A 14 -6.52 8.06 2.07
C TYR A 14 -7.29 7.77 3.36
N ARG A 15 -6.56 7.67 4.47
CA ARG A 15 -7.16 7.51 5.80
C ARG A 15 -6.67 8.63 6.70
N LYS A 16 -7.61 9.41 7.25
CA LYS A 16 -7.31 10.52 8.16
C LYS A 16 -6.54 10.03 9.41
N PRO A 17 -5.67 10.85 10.01
CA PRO A 17 -5.03 10.50 11.29
C PRO A 17 -6.05 10.39 12.43
N GLY A 18 -5.68 9.64 13.48
CA GLY A 18 -6.50 9.45 14.69
C GLY A 18 -6.79 7.98 14.99
N GLU A 19 -7.93 7.71 15.63
CA GLU A 19 -8.42 6.36 15.95
C GLU A 19 -8.79 5.56 14.70
N LEU A 20 -8.52 4.25 14.71
CA LEU A 20 -8.85 3.36 13.58
C LEU A 20 -10.37 3.29 13.34
N GLY A 21 -11.17 3.27 14.41
CA GLY A 21 -12.63 3.12 14.30
C GLY A 21 -12.98 1.88 13.46
N ASP A 22 -13.92 2.04 12.53
CA ASP A 22 -14.40 0.97 11.65
C ASP A 22 -13.49 0.74 10.42
N PHE A 23 -12.36 1.44 10.32
CA PHE A 23 -11.49 1.40 9.13
C PHE A 23 -11.02 -0.02 8.77
N LEU A 24 -10.71 -0.86 9.76
CA LEU A 24 -10.26 -2.22 9.49
C LEU A 24 -11.39 -3.08 8.89
N ASP A 25 -12.62 -2.90 9.34
CA ASP A 25 -13.77 -3.66 8.84
C ASP A 25 -14.15 -3.19 7.42
N GLU A 26 -14.08 -1.88 7.16
CA GLU A 26 -14.25 -1.30 5.82
C GLU A 26 -13.16 -1.79 4.86
N LEU A 27 -11.91 -1.84 5.32
CA LEU A 27 -10.78 -2.33 4.54
C LEU A 27 -10.91 -3.82 4.25
N ASP A 28 -11.30 -4.64 5.23
CA ASP A 28 -11.56 -6.07 5.04
C ASP A 28 -12.65 -6.32 3.99
N THR A 29 -13.76 -5.58 4.09
CA THR A 29 -14.86 -5.63 3.12
C THR A 29 -14.39 -5.26 1.71
N LEU A 30 -13.57 -4.21 1.60
CA LEU A 30 -13.01 -3.78 0.32
C LEU A 30 -12.07 -4.85 -0.28
N LEU A 31 -11.13 -5.37 0.52
CA LEU A 31 -10.15 -6.36 0.05
C LEU A 31 -10.81 -7.69 -0.31
N SER A 32 -11.84 -8.10 0.42
CA SER A 32 -12.67 -9.27 0.13
C SER A 32 -13.40 -9.18 -1.22
N SER A 33 -13.63 -7.97 -1.73
CA SER A 33 -14.23 -7.77 -3.06
C SER A 33 -13.25 -7.98 -4.21
N ILE A 34 -11.94 -8.07 -3.92
CA ILE A 34 -10.88 -8.23 -4.91
C ILE A 34 -10.56 -9.71 -5.10
N PRO A 35 -10.54 -10.23 -6.34
CA PRO A 35 -10.22 -11.64 -6.59
C PRO A 35 -8.84 -12.06 -6.05
N GLU A 36 -8.81 -13.17 -5.31
CA GLU A 36 -7.59 -13.68 -4.65
C GLU A 36 -6.58 -14.28 -5.64
N HIS A 37 -7.02 -15.09 -6.61
CA HIS A 37 -6.14 -15.92 -7.44
C HIS A 37 -5.46 -15.15 -8.58
N ASP A 38 -4.12 -15.24 -8.65
CA ASP A 38 -3.23 -14.77 -9.74
C ASP A 38 -3.50 -13.36 -10.29
N CYS A 39 -4.17 -12.53 -9.50
CA CYS A 39 -4.46 -11.15 -9.85
C CYS A 39 -3.41 -10.25 -9.20
N PRO A 40 -2.57 -9.55 -10.01
CA PRO A 40 -1.73 -8.48 -9.51
C PRO A 40 -2.59 -7.42 -8.82
N THR A 41 -2.26 -7.15 -7.55
CA THR A 41 -2.96 -6.17 -6.72
C THR A 41 -1.96 -5.26 -6.03
N MET A 42 -2.26 -3.98 -6.01
CA MET A 42 -1.51 -2.97 -5.27
C MET A 42 -2.47 -2.11 -4.45
N VAL A 43 -2.15 -1.95 -3.17
CA VAL A 43 -2.87 -1.08 -2.23
C VAL A 43 -1.87 -0.05 -1.75
N LEU A 44 -2.15 1.23 -1.99
CA LEU A 44 -1.22 2.29 -1.64
C LEU A 44 -1.90 3.59 -1.23
N GLY A 45 -1.17 4.45 -0.55
CA GLY A 45 -1.60 5.82 -0.24
C GLY A 45 -1.29 6.23 1.19
N ASP A 46 -1.70 7.44 1.55
CA ASP A 46 -1.52 7.97 2.90
C ASP A 46 -2.54 7.36 3.87
N MET A 47 -2.06 6.41 4.66
CA MET A 47 -2.91 5.70 5.62
C MET A 47 -2.84 6.30 7.01
N ASN A 48 -1.91 7.23 7.30
CA ASN A 48 -1.68 7.76 8.64
C ASN A 48 -1.57 6.66 9.73
N ILE A 49 -0.95 5.52 9.41
CA ILE A 49 -0.71 4.42 10.35
C ILE A 49 0.79 4.32 10.62
N HIS A 50 1.14 4.39 11.90
CA HIS A 50 2.50 4.18 12.40
C HIS A 50 2.76 2.69 12.57
N LEU A 51 3.48 2.08 11.62
CA LEU A 51 3.77 0.63 11.65
C LEU A 51 4.71 0.22 12.80
N ASP A 52 5.44 1.17 13.39
CA ASP A 52 6.26 1.00 14.58
C ASP A 52 5.46 0.90 15.88
N ASN A 53 4.16 1.22 15.86
CA ASN A 53 3.29 1.15 17.03
C ASN A 53 2.62 -0.23 17.17
N PRO A 54 2.43 -0.77 18.39
CA PRO A 54 1.72 -2.03 18.62
C PRO A 54 0.29 -2.08 18.05
N SER A 55 -0.37 -0.92 17.95
CA SER A 55 -1.72 -0.79 17.39
C SER A 55 -1.80 -1.08 15.88
N SER A 56 -0.66 -1.15 15.18
CA SER A 56 -0.62 -1.51 13.75
C SER A 56 -0.74 -3.01 13.49
N SER A 57 -0.62 -3.85 14.52
CA SER A 57 -0.59 -5.32 14.39
C SER A 57 -1.85 -5.88 13.72
N GLY A 58 -3.04 -5.36 14.06
CA GLY A 58 -4.30 -5.76 13.44
C GLY A 58 -4.34 -5.41 11.94
N PHE A 59 -3.90 -4.21 11.60
CA PHE A 59 -3.78 -3.75 10.21
C PHE A 59 -2.81 -4.64 9.40
N LEU A 60 -1.61 -4.90 9.93
CA LEU A 60 -0.62 -5.76 9.26
C LEU A 60 -1.12 -7.20 9.11
N SER A 61 -1.81 -7.72 10.11
CA SER A 61 -2.41 -9.06 10.05
C SER A 61 -3.48 -9.15 8.97
N LEU A 62 -4.34 -8.13 8.86
CA LEU A 62 -5.35 -8.03 7.81
C LEU A 62 -4.72 -7.95 6.42
N MET A 63 -3.72 -7.09 6.20
CA MET A 63 -3.02 -7.04 4.91
C MET A 63 -2.38 -8.39 4.56
N SER A 64 -1.77 -9.04 5.55
CA SER A 64 -1.16 -10.35 5.35
C SER A 64 -2.17 -11.46 5.05
N SER A 65 -3.40 -11.40 5.54
CA SER A 65 -4.42 -12.43 5.24
C SER A 65 -4.88 -12.39 3.78
N PHE A 66 -4.67 -11.26 3.08
CA PHE A 66 -4.91 -11.12 1.65
C PHE A 66 -3.65 -11.30 0.79
N ASP A 67 -2.57 -11.88 1.36
CA ASP A 67 -1.26 -12.03 0.71
C ASP A 67 -0.63 -10.70 0.24
N LEU A 68 -1.07 -9.57 0.81
CA LEU A 68 -0.53 -8.25 0.52
C LEU A 68 0.71 -8.00 1.38
N LYS A 69 1.86 -7.91 0.72
CA LYS A 69 3.16 -7.71 1.37
C LYS A 69 3.53 -6.24 1.36
N LEU A 70 3.95 -5.72 2.52
CA LEU A 70 4.47 -4.36 2.65
C LEU A 70 5.73 -4.19 1.81
N VAL A 71 5.76 -3.16 0.98
CA VAL A 71 6.95 -2.74 0.26
C VAL A 71 7.68 -1.71 1.10
N GLN A 72 8.93 -2.02 1.45
CA GLN A 72 9.75 -1.14 2.28
C GLN A 72 10.11 0.14 1.52
N SER A 73 9.92 1.28 2.16
CA SER A 73 10.22 2.61 1.60
C SER A 73 11.09 3.43 2.57
N PRO A 74 11.90 4.37 2.06
CA PRO A 74 12.42 5.47 2.87
C PRO A 74 11.29 6.29 3.51
N PRO A 75 11.58 7.13 4.53
CA PRO A 75 10.58 8.03 5.10
C PRO A 75 9.86 8.87 4.04
N THR A 76 8.53 8.89 4.09
CA THR A 76 7.67 9.53 3.09
C THR A 76 7.14 10.90 3.54
N HIS A 77 7.40 11.27 4.80
CA HIS A 77 6.96 12.51 5.41
C HIS A 77 8.14 13.24 6.07
N LYS A 78 8.11 14.58 6.08
CA LYS A 78 9.18 15.44 6.66
C LYS A 78 9.54 15.13 8.11
N ALA A 79 8.60 14.58 8.88
CA ALA A 79 8.82 14.15 10.27
C ALA A 79 9.60 12.82 10.41
N GLY A 80 10.06 12.21 9.31
CA GLY A 80 10.91 11.02 9.35
C GLY A 80 10.15 9.69 9.46
N LYS A 81 8.84 9.67 9.18
CA LYS A 81 8.00 8.46 9.20
C LYS A 81 7.47 8.11 7.80
N ALA A 82 7.15 6.84 7.58
CA ALA A 82 6.43 6.36 6.40
C ALA A 82 4.94 6.23 6.77
N LEU A 83 4.13 7.18 6.30
CA LEU A 83 2.67 7.17 6.46
C LEU A 83 1.97 6.78 5.16
N ASP A 84 2.67 7.02 4.05
CA ASP A 84 2.32 6.56 2.73
C ASP A 84 2.82 5.12 2.59
N LEU A 85 1.89 4.17 2.67
CA LEU A 85 2.21 2.75 2.66
C LEU A 85 1.94 2.17 1.28
N ILE A 86 2.70 1.15 0.89
CA ILE A 86 2.52 0.41 -0.35
C ILE A 86 2.52 -1.07 0.00
N PHE A 87 1.46 -1.77 -0.42
CA PHE A 87 1.34 -3.21 -0.31
C PHE A 87 1.07 -3.82 -1.68
N THR A 88 1.66 -4.99 -1.91
CA THR A 88 1.56 -5.68 -3.20
C THR A 88 1.30 -7.17 -3.05
N ARG A 89 0.48 -7.70 -3.95
CA ARG A 89 0.31 -9.13 -4.23
C ARG A 89 0.57 -9.35 -5.72
N ASN A 90 1.35 -10.38 -6.06
CA ASN A 90 1.69 -10.71 -7.45
C ASN A 90 2.26 -9.51 -8.25
N CYS A 91 3.03 -8.65 -7.58
CA CYS A 91 3.78 -7.55 -8.18
C CYS A 91 5.18 -7.51 -7.58
N ALA A 92 6.18 -7.16 -8.38
CA ALA A 92 7.53 -6.85 -7.90
C ALA A 92 7.84 -5.37 -8.07
N ILE A 93 8.40 -4.77 -7.02
CA ILE A 93 8.97 -3.42 -7.03
C ILE A 93 10.43 -3.54 -6.60
N ASP A 94 11.35 -3.21 -7.51
CA ASP A 94 12.78 -3.36 -7.25
C ASP A 94 13.38 -2.16 -6.52
N THR A 95 12.91 -0.95 -6.83
CA THR A 95 13.45 0.29 -6.27
C THR A 95 12.36 1.32 -6.10
N ILE A 96 12.34 1.95 -4.92
CA ILE A 96 11.49 3.08 -4.60
C ILE A 96 12.38 4.31 -4.43
N SER A 97 11.98 5.40 -5.10
CA SER A 97 12.55 6.73 -4.91
C SER A 97 11.54 7.61 -4.19
N VAL A 98 12.02 8.37 -3.21
CA VAL A 98 11.20 9.31 -2.42
C VAL A 98 11.84 10.69 -2.51
N THR A 99 11.11 11.65 -3.07
CA THR A 99 11.62 13.00 -3.37
C THR A 99 10.83 14.05 -2.60
N PRO A 100 11.48 14.91 -1.79
CA PRO A 100 10.80 15.99 -1.11
C PRO A 100 10.09 16.95 -2.05
N LEU A 101 8.86 17.35 -1.68
CA LEU A 101 8.10 18.37 -2.38
C LEU A 101 8.23 19.72 -1.64
N HIS A 102 8.36 20.81 -2.40
CA HIS A 102 8.54 22.14 -1.82
C HIS A 102 7.30 22.64 -1.05
N LEU A 103 6.10 22.26 -1.51
CA LEU A 103 4.82 22.77 -1.00
C LEU A 103 4.01 21.74 -0.18
N SER A 104 4.57 20.56 0.07
CA SER A 104 3.94 19.51 0.87
C SER A 104 4.91 18.99 1.93
N ASP A 105 4.37 18.54 3.05
CA ASP A 105 5.06 17.77 4.09
C ASP A 105 5.17 16.28 3.74
N HIS A 106 4.35 15.78 2.83
CA HIS A 106 4.53 14.51 2.16
C HIS A 106 5.53 14.62 0.99
N TYR A 107 6.21 13.51 0.74
CA TYR A 107 7.17 13.36 -0.34
C TYR A 107 6.55 12.63 -1.53
N PHE A 108 7.05 12.93 -2.72
CA PHE A 108 6.65 12.22 -3.92
C PHE A 108 7.32 10.85 -3.98
N ILE A 109 6.51 9.80 -4.05
CA ILE A 109 6.98 8.42 -4.17
C ILE A 109 6.89 7.98 -5.63
N HIS A 110 7.99 7.51 -6.16
CA HIS A 110 8.10 7.01 -7.52
C HIS A 110 8.78 5.65 -7.56
N PHE A 111 8.17 4.72 -8.30
CA PHE A 111 8.65 3.36 -8.51
C PHE A 111 8.14 2.81 -9.83
N SER A 112 8.76 1.72 -10.29
CA SER A 112 8.25 0.89 -11.38
C SER A 112 7.86 -0.48 -10.83
N THR A 113 6.85 -1.11 -11.43
CA THR A 113 6.35 -2.42 -11.00
C THR A 113 6.27 -3.39 -12.16
N THR A 114 6.57 -4.65 -11.89
CA THR A 114 6.35 -5.77 -12.82
C THR A 114 5.21 -6.64 -12.31
N LEU A 115 4.21 -6.88 -13.15
CA LEU A 115 3.08 -7.76 -12.84
C LEU A 115 3.52 -9.23 -12.95
N GLN A 116 3.40 -9.96 -11.84
CA GLN A 116 3.69 -11.39 -11.74
C GLN A 116 2.38 -12.17 -11.93
N GLY A 117 2.41 -13.24 -12.72
CA GLY A 117 1.22 -13.94 -13.20
C GLY A 117 1.27 -14.18 -14.70
#